data_AF-A0A2G5V0E7-F1
#
_entry.id   AF-A0A2G5V0E7-F1
#
_cell.length_a   1.000
_cell.length_b   1.000
_cell.length_c   1.000
_cell.angle_alpha   90.00
_cell.angle_beta   90.00
_cell.angle_gamma   90.00
#
_symmetry.space_group_name_H-M   'P 1'
#
loop_
_entity.id
_entity.type
_entity.pdbx_description
1 polymer ?
#
loop_
_entity_poly.entity_id
_entity_poly.type
_entity_poly.pdbx_seq_one_letter_code
_entity_poly.pdbx_strand_id
1 'polypeptide(L)'
;MANGLKHAPPHLLSHVVNMIQNDNPFVKQLCQEIHIFSVNQRQSENMMKARNEYIELIRGYLNSATIANQLEEGVRIDRVAVFGSFITQCVSNNSDLDLCICLNFEGEKSPMPVTVLQSVYRDLQHNRNLKQFFGDHRITHLSFVSSAKVPIIKFKMNGIAVDLSAIFCTSPPRTCVAAKFINAYCQLDDRFVILVTFIKTWLRSEGDPNDHLREFPNSYALTILLIHALQWYGIVPNLYKSHNEMFNPQKVKSWDDVDVGHEFTHPLDENS
;
A
#
# COMPACT_ATOMS: atom_id res chain seq x y z
N MET A 1 8.82 -27.35 -11.99
CA MET A 1 8.23 -26.48 -13.03
C MET A 1 6.73 -26.59 -12.91
N ALA A 2 6.07 -25.62 -12.29
CA ALA A 2 4.60 -25.62 -12.24
C ALA A 2 4.11 -25.28 -13.64
N ASN A 3 3.28 -26.15 -14.23
CA ASN A 3 2.51 -25.80 -15.42
C ASN A 3 1.72 -24.54 -15.07
N GLY A 4 2.13 -23.39 -15.65
CA GLY A 4 1.42 -22.14 -15.46
C GLY A 4 -0.06 -22.33 -15.80
N LEU A 5 -0.95 -21.69 -15.04
CA LEU A 5 -2.37 -21.67 -15.37
C LEU A 5 -2.52 -21.28 -16.85
N LYS A 6 -3.06 -22.21 -17.64
CA LYS A 6 -3.33 -21.96 -19.07
C LYS A 6 -4.25 -20.75 -19.16
N HIS A 7 -4.00 -19.85 -20.10
CA HIS A 7 -4.88 -18.72 -20.39
C HIS A 7 -6.34 -19.18 -20.55
N ALA A 8 -7.27 -18.26 -20.26
CA ALA A 8 -8.68 -18.48 -20.53
C ALA A 8 -8.87 -18.93 -21.99
N PRO A 9 -9.81 -19.84 -22.26
CA PRO A 9 -10.17 -20.17 -23.63
C PRO A 9 -10.51 -18.88 -24.42
N PRO A 10 -10.00 -18.70 -25.66
CA PRO A 10 -10.15 -17.42 -26.39
C PRO A 10 -11.60 -16.94 -26.55
N HIS A 11 -12.56 -17.87 -26.57
CA HIS A 11 -13.98 -17.59 -26.72
C HIS A 11 -14.69 -17.26 -25.39
N LEU A 12 -14.08 -17.53 -24.23
CA LEU A 12 -14.74 -17.38 -22.93
C LEU A 12 -15.10 -15.90 -22.67
N LEU A 13 -14.17 -14.98 -22.89
CA LEU A 13 -14.43 -13.56 -22.68
C LEU A 13 -15.52 -13.05 -23.64
N SER A 14 -15.46 -13.44 -24.91
CA SER A 14 -16.48 -13.11 -25.90
C SER A 14 -17.86 -13.66 -25.50
N HIS A 15 -17.91 -14.87 -24.97
CA HIS A 15 -19.13 -15.49 -24.47
C HIS A 15 -19.71 -14.71 -23.27
N VAL A 16 -18.87 -14.35 -22.29
CA VAL A 16 -19.29 -13.54 -21.13
C VAL A 16 -19.83 -12.18 -21.58
N VAL A 17 -19.14 -11.49 -22.49
CA VAL A 17 -19.60 -10.21 -23.03
C VAL A 17 -20.95 -10.35 -23.74
N ASN A 18 -21.14 -11.41 -24.53
CA ASN A 18 -22.40 -11.69 -25.21
C ASN A 18 -23.53 -12.02 -24.23
N MET A 19 -23.25 -12.73 -23.12
CA MET A 19 -24.23 -13.02 -22.07
C MET A 19 -24.68 -11.76 -21.34
N ILE A 20 -23.75 -10.86 -21.05
CA ILE A 20 -24.02 -9.62 -20.30
C ILE A 20 -24.83 -8.63 -21.14
N GLN A 21 -24.66 -8.66 -22.47
CA GLN A 21 -25.26 -7.70 -23.42
C GLN A 21 -24.89 -6.27 -23.04
N ASN A 22 -23.78 -5.73 -23.55
CA ASN A 22 -23.27 -4.40 -23.16
C ASN A 22 -24.29 -3.25 -23.31
N ASP A 23 -25.26 -3.43 -24.18
CA ASP A 23 -26.34 -2.52 -24.45
C ASP A 23 -27.51 -2.60 -23.45
N ASN A 24 -27.50 -3.61 -22.57
CA ASN A 24 -28.42 -3.77 -21.44
C ASN A 24 -28.41 -2.52 -20.55
N PRO A 25 -29.58 -1.90 -20.29
CA PRO A 25 -29.69 -0.70 -19.47
C PRO A 25 -29.07 -0.83 -18.07
N PHE A 26 -29.21 -2.00 -17.43
CA PHE A 26 -28.66 -2.23 -16.08
C PHE A 26 -27.13 -2.28 -16.08
N VAL A 27 -26.52 -2.81 -17.14
CA VAL A 27 -25.05 -2.86 -17.29
C VAL A 27 -24.51 -1.44 -17.50
N LYS A 28 -25.15 -0.65 -18.36
CA LYS A 28 -24.80 0.76 -18.57
C LYS A 28 -24.92 1.58 -17.29
N GLN A 29 -26.02 1.38 -16.56
CA GLN A 29 -26.24 2.04 -15.27
C GLN A 29 -25.15 1.65 -14.27
N LEU A 30 -24.85 0.36 -14.12
CA LEU A 30 -23.79 -0.11 -13.23
C LEU A 30 -22.43 0.50 -13.59
N CYS A 31 -22.06 0.56 -14.87
CA CYS A 31 -20.82 1.19 -15.30
C CYS A 31 -20.76 2.68 -14.93
N GLN A 32 -21.86 3.42 -15.09
CA GLN A 32 -21.96 4.83 -14.71
C GLN A 32 -21.84 5.00 -13.19
N GLU A 33 -22.54 4.19 -12.41
CA GLU A 33 -22.53 4.23 -10.94
C GLU A 33 -21.13 3.92 -10.39
N ILE A 34 -20.45 2.90 -10.93
CA ILE A 34 -19.08 2.55 -10.53
C ILE A 34 -18.11 3.68 -10.87
N HIS A 35 -18.29 4.35 -12.02
CA HIS A 35 -17.44 5.48 -12.40
C HIS A 35 -17.63 6.67 -11.46
N ILE A 36 -18.89 7.07 -11.21
CA ILE A 36 -19.23 8.15 -10.26
C ILE A 36 -18.70 7.82 -8.86
N PHE A 37 -18.89 6.57 -8.42
CA PHE A 37 -18.35 6.09 -7.15
C PHE A 37 -16.84 6.25 -7.09
N SER A 38 -16.09 5.83 -8.13
CA SER A 38 -14.64 5.96 -8.17
C SER A 38 -14.18 7.41 -8.11
N VAL A 39 -14.82 8.32 -8.85
CA VAL A 39 -14.54 9.75 -8.81
C VAL A 39 -14.73 10.30 -7.39
N ASN A 40 -15.81 9.92 -6.71
CA ASN A 40 -16.09 10.34 -5.33
C ASN A 40 -15.12 9.76 -4.29
N GLN A 41 -14.35 8.72 -4.64
CA GLN A 41 -13.33 8.15 -3.77
C GLN A 41 -11.95 8.78 -3.94
N ARG A 42 -11.72 9.59 -5.00
CA ARG A 42 -10.42 10.22 -5.26
C ARG A 42 -10.06 11.23 -4.17
N GLN A 43 -8.81 11.18 -3.72
CA GLN A 43 -8.29 12.20 -2.82
C GLN A 43 -8.12 13.53 -3.55
N SER A 44 -8.48 14.62 -2.88
CA SER A 44 -8.13 15.97 -3.33
C SER A 44 -6.65 16.27 -3.06
N GLU A 45 -6.11 17.28 -3.75
CA GLU A 45 -4.73 17.76 -3.52
C GLU A 45 -4.48 18.15 -2.06
N ASN A 46 -5.47 18.78 -1.41
CA ASN A 46 -5.39 19.14 0.01
C ASN A 46 -5.28 17.90 0.91
N MET A 47 -6.00 16.81 0.60
CA MET A 47 -5.94 15.56 1.33
C MET A 47 -4.59 14.85 1.16
N MET A 48 -4.01 14.93 -0.04
CA MET A 48 -2.66 14.41 -0.30
C MET A 48 -1.59 15.23 0.41
N LYS A 49 -1.70 16.57 0.36
CA LYS A 49 -0.78 17.48 1.03
C LYS A 49 -0.78 17.27 2.55
N ALA A 50 -1.95 17.15 3.16
CA ALA A 50 -2.06 16.86 4.60
C ALA A 50 -1.40 15.53 4.98
N ARG A 51 -1.56 14.48 4.16
CA ARG A 51 -0.90 13.19 4.39
C ARG A 51 0.61 13.27 4.25
N ASN A 52 1.12 14.00 3.25
CA ASN A 52 2.56 14.25 3.09
C ASN A 52 3.11 15.02 4.28
N GLU A 53 2.40 16.04 4.78
CA GLU A 53 2.76 16.73 6.01
C GLU A 53 2.86 15.76 7.20
N TYR A 54 1.89 14.86 7.38
CA TYR A 54 1.93 13.87 8.46
C TYR A 54 3.14 12.93 8.36
N ILE A 55 3.49 12.51 7.14
CA ILE A 55 4.68 11.70 6.88
C ILE A 55 5.95 12.46 7.30
N GLU A 56 6.07 13.74 6.96
CA GLU A 56 7.22 14.56 7.35
C GLU A 56 7.31 14.79 8.86
N LEU A 57 6.18 15.03 9.53
CA LEU A 57 6.14 15.15 10.99
C LEU A 57 6.58 13.84 11.67
N ILE A 58 6.11 12.69 11.16
CA ILE A 58 6.51 11.37 11.68
C ILE A 58 8.00 11.12 11.44
N ARG A 59 8.53 11.47 10.25
CA ARG A 59 9.98 11.40 9.96
C ARG A 59 10.80 12.26 10.92
N GLY A 60 10.39 13.51 11.12
CA GLY A 60 11.04 14.42 12.06
C GLY A 60 11.02 13.91 13.50
N TYR A 61 9.89 13.37 13.94
CA TYR A 61 9.75 12.73 15.25
C TYR A 61 10.67 11.51 15.42
N LEU A 62 10.68 10.60 14.43
CA LEU A 62 11.48 9.37 14.49
C LEU A 62 12.99 9.66 14.43
N ASN A 63 13.39 10.75 13.77
CA ASN A 63 14.79 11.21 13.73
C ASN A 63 15.20 12.06 14.95
N SER A 64 14.30 12.27 15.91
CA SER A 64 14.59 13.09 17.08
C SER A 64 15.55 12.42 18.07
N ALA A 65 16.28 13.24 18.84
CA ALA A 65 17.14 12.75 19.92
C ALA A 65 16.35 11.95 20.97
N THR A 66 15.06 12.26 21.18
CA THR A 66 14.21 11.53 22.12
C THR A 66 14.02 10.06 21.71
N ILE A 67 13.85 9.81 20.41
CA ILE A 67 13.77 8.44 19.90
C ILE A 67 15.16 7.80 19.87
N ALA A 68 16.17 8.50 19.35
CA ALA A 68 17.53 7.98 19.28
C ALA A 68 18.06 7.49 20.65
N ASN A 69 17.80 8.23 21.73
CA ASN A 69 18.21 7.87 23.09
C ASN A 69 17.47 6.67 23.69
N GLN A 70 16.39 6.19 23.06
CA GLN A 70 15.64 5.02 23.48
C GLN A 70 15.97 3.76 22.67
N LEU A 71 16.70 3.91 21.57
CA LEU A 71 17.12 2.77 20.76
C LEU A 71 18.30 2.06 21.45
N GLU A 72 18.41 0.76 21.18
CA GLU A 72 19.55 -0.04 21.60
C GLU A 72 20.83 0.47 20.92
N GLU A 73 21.98 0.31 21.59
CA GLU A 73 23.27 0.73 21.05
C GLU A 73 23.54 0.10 19.67
N GLY A 74 24.04 0.91 18.72
CA GLY A 74 24.29 0.49 17.35
C GLY A 74 23.05 0.44 16.45
N VAL A 75 21.82 0.57 16.99
CA VAL A 75 20.60 0.68 16.18
C VAL A 75 20.38 2.13 15.75
N ARG A 76 20.14 2.32 14.45
CA ARG A 76 19.75 3.61 13.88
C ARG A 76 18.57 3.47 12.95
N ILE A 77 17.73 4.49 12.92
CA ILE A 77 16.71 4.66 11.88
C ILE A 77 17.42 5.26 10.67
N ASP A 78 17.48 4.51 9.57
CA ASP A 78 18.04 5.00 8.30
C ASP A 78 17.02 5.90 7.59
N ARG A 79 15.75 5.48 7.59
CA ARG A 79 14.66 6.16 6.89
C ARG A 79 13.29 5.62 7.28
N VAL A 80 12.27 6.32 6.81
CA VAL A 80 10.87 5.88 6.86
C VAL A 80 10.33 5.76 5.43
N ALA A 81 10.12 4.52 5.01
CA ALA A 81 9.53 4.21 3.71
C ALA A 81 8.00 4.33 3.80
N VAL A 82 7.40 4.96 2.79
CA VAL A 82 5.95 4.98 2.59
C VAL A 82 5.63 3.87 1.61
N PHE A 83 4.57 3.11 1.85
CA PHE A 83 4.13 2.07 0.93
C PHE A 83 2.59 1.99 0.91
N GLY A 84 2.06 0.91 0.35
CA GLY A 84 0.62 0.65 0.36
C GLY A 84 -0.12 1.54 -0.62
N SER A 85 -1.40 1.78 -0.36
CA SER A 85 -2.27 2.42 -1.35
C SER A 85 -1.93 3.89 -1.61
N PHE A 86 -1.40 4.61 -0.62
CA PHE A 86 -1.18 6.06 -0.68
C PHE A 86 -0.22 6.49 -1.81
N ILE A 87 0.84 5.72 -2.05
CA ILE A 87 1.82 6.04 -3.10
C ILE A 87 1.40 5.50 -4.48
N THR A 88 0.25 4.85 -4.58
CA THR A 88 -0.29 4.33 -5.85
C THR A 88 -1.49 5.14 -6.29
N GLN A 89 -1.88 5.03 -7.55
CA GLN A 89 -3.16 5.59 -8.02
C GLN A 89 -4.40 4.88 -7.44
N CYS A 90 -4.23 3.79 -6.67
CA CYS A 90 -5.32 3.09 -5.95
C CYS A 90 -5.66 3.70 -4.57
N VAL A 91 -5.14 4.89 -4.28
CA VAL A 91 -5.45 5.66 -3.07
C VAL A 91 -6.90 6.15 -3.07
N SER A 92 -7.60 6.01 -1.94
CA SER A 92 -8.95 6.56 -1.76
C SER A 92 -9.04 7.49 -0.55
N ASN A 93 -10.17 8.18 -0.39
CA ASN A 93 -10.43 9.10 0.73
C ASN A 93 -10.17 8.49 2.11
N ASN A 94 -10.45 7.20 2.24
CA ASN A 94 -10.33 6.42 3.47
C ASN A 94 -9.03 5.58 3.53
N SER A 95 -8.09 5.80 2.61
CA SER A 95 -6.78 5.16 2.67
C SER A 95 -6.01 5.61 3.91
N ASP A 96 -5.45 4.61 4.58
CA ASP A 96 -4.43 4.65 5.61
C ASP A 96 -3.07 5.12 5.06
N LEU A 97 -2.20 5.50 5.98
CA LEU A 97 -0.78 5.72 5.75
C LEU A 97 0.02 4.53 6.26
N ASP A 98 0.49 3.70 5.33
CA ASP A 98 1.37 2.58 5.62
C ASP A 98 2.83 3.04 5.62
N LEU A 99 3.48 2.96 6.78
CA LEU A 99 4.85 3.40 6.99
C LEU A 99 5.73 2.26 7.50
N CYS A 100 6.98 2.23 7.04
CA CYS A 100 7.97 1.26 7.46
C CYS A 100 9.24 1.96 7.92
N ILE A 101 9.57 1.82 9.21
CA ILE A 101 10.85 2.25 9.77
C ILE A 101 11.92 1.28 9.27
N CYS A 102 12.80 1.77 8.42
CA CYS A 102 13.93 1.00 7.90
C CYS A 102 15.12 1.25 8.83
N LEU A 103 15.55 0.17 9.46
CA LEU A 103 16.57 0.17 10.50
C LEU A 103 17.89 -0.33 9.94
N ASN A 104 18.98 0.25 10.44
CA ASN A 104 20.33 -0.25 10.27
C ASN A 104 20.91 -0.58 11.65
N PHE A 105 21.81 -1.55 11.70
CA PHE A 105 22.43 -2.01 12.93
C PHE A 105 23.92 -2.28 12.74
N GLU A 106 24.72 -1.70 13.63
CA GLU A 106 26.14 -1.98 13.75
C GLU A 106 26.40 -2.77 15.03
N GLY A 107 26.66 -4.08 14.87
CA GLY A 107 26.98 -4.99 15.96
C GLY A 107 26.89 -6.44 15.50
N GLU A 108 27.21 -7.38 16.41
CA GLU A 108 27.25 -8.80 16.07
C GLU A 108 25.86 -9.44 15.92
N LYS A 109 24.86 -8.96 16.68
CA LYS A 109 23.51 -9.51 16.67
C LYS A 109 22.45 -8.41 16.66
N SER A 110 21.79 -8.27 15.52
CA SER A 110 20.70 -7.30 15.33
C SER A 110 19.53 -7.59 16.29
N PRO A 111 19.00 -6.58 16.99
CA PRO A 111 17.83 -6.77 17.83
C PRO A 111 16.59 -7.04 16.98
N MET A 112 15.48 -7.39 17.62
CA MET A 112 14.24 -7.62 16.90
C MET A 112 13.57 -6.27 16.55
N PRO A 113 13.04 -6.07 15.32
CA PRO A 113 12.36 -4.81 14.96
C PRO A 113 11.24 -4.40 15.92
N VAL A 114 10.62 -5.38 16.60
CA VAL A 114 9.59 -5.16 17.63
C VAL A 114 10.10 -4.35 18.83
N THR A 115 11.39 -4.43 19.20
CA THR A 115 11.95 -3.66 20.33
C THR A 115 12.02 -2.17 20.01
N VAL A 116 12.34 -1.84 18.76
CA VAL A 116 12.29 -0.46 18.25
C VAL A 116 10.85 0.05 18.24
N LEU A 117 9.90 -0.72 17.73
CA LEU A 117 8.48 -0.33 17.76
C LEU A 117 7.98 -0.16 19.19
N GLN A 118 8.39 -1.00 20.13
CA GLN A 118 8.02 -0.85 21.53
C GLN A 118 8.55 0.45 22.14
N SER A 119 9.77 0.86 21.76
CA SER A 119 10.36 2.13 22.19
C SER A 119 9.60 3.33 21.61
N VAL A 120 9.30 3.29 20.30
CA VAL A 120 8.48 4.32 19.63
C VAL A 120 7.08 4.42 20.25
N TYR A 121 6.43 3.28 20.50
CA TYR A 121 5.10 3.22 21.11
C TYR A 121 5.10 3.80 22.53
N ARG A 122 6.08 3.42 23.36
CA ARG A 122 6.22 3.95 24.72
C ARG A 122 6.42 5.46 24.70
N ASP A 123 7.22 5.99 23.78
CA ASP A 123 7.41 7.43 23.65
C ASP A 123 6.12 8.13 23.20
N LEU A 124 5.43 7.61 22.18
CA LEU A 124 4.13 8.11 21.74
C LEU A 124 3.07 8.11 22.86
N GLN A 125 3.17 7.18 23.82
CA GLN A 125 2.22 7.07 24.93
C GLN A 125 2.54 8.03 26.09
N HIS A 126 3.82 8.31 26.35
CA HIS A 126 4.25 8.96 27.60
C HIS A 126 4.99 10.30 27.41
N ASN A 127 5.42 10.63 26.20
CA ASN A 127 6.13 11.87 25.95
C ASN A 127 5.17 13.07 26.02
N ARG A 128 5.34 13.90 27.06
CA ARG A 128 4.52 15.10 27.27
C ARG A 128 4.80 16.21 26.25
N ASN A 129 5.91 16.11 25.53
CA ASN A 129 6.35 17.10 24.56
C ASN A 129 5.98 16.72 23.12
N LEU A 130 5.08 15.75 22.88
CA LEU A 130 4.64 15.38 21.51
C LEU A 130 4.14 16.58 20.70
N LYS A 131 3.59 17.60 21.36
CA LYS A 131 3.18 18.86 20.72
C LYS A 131 4.33 19.55 19.97
N GLN A 132 5.58 19.37 20.41
CA GLN A 132 6.75 19.96 19.74
C GLN A 132 7.03 19.30 18.37
N PHE A 133 6.63 18.04 18.19
CA PHE A 133 6.86 17.29 16.96
C PHE A 133 5.65 17.31 16.03
N PHE A 134 4.45 17.23 16.61
CA PHE A 134 3.21 17.11 15.84
C PHE A 134 2.36 18.39 15.85
N GLY A 135 2.82 19.49 16.45
CA GLY A 135 2.09 20.75 16.49
C GLY A 135 0.68 20.59 17.06
N ASP A 136 -0.32 21.10 16.36
CA ASP A 136 -1.73 20.93 16.73
C ASP A 136 -2.37 19.65 16.17
N HIS A 137 -1.60 18.80 15.46
CA HIS A 137 -2.08 17.52 14.96
C HIS A 137 -2.24 16.51 16.10
N ARG A 138 -3.46 15.99 16.24
CA ARG A 138 -3.81 15.09 17.34
C ARG A 138 -3.52 13.65 16.96
N ILE A 139 -2.68 12.99 17.77
CA ILE A 139 -2.52 11.53 17.77
C ILE A 139 -3.60 10.93 18.68
N THR A 140 -4.40 10.02 18.13
CA THR A 140 -5.48 9.32 18.85
C THR A 140 -5.49 7.84 18.49
N HIS A 141 -6.25 7.03 19.22
CA HIS A 141 -6.41 5.60 18.94
C HIS A 141 -5.08 4.83 18.84
N LEU A 142 -4.08 5.25 19.63
CA LEU A 142 -2.77 4.62 19.68
C LEU A 142 -2.90 3.19 20.23
N SER A 143 -2.35 2.22 19.50
CA SER A 143 -2.33 0.81 19.88
C SER A 143 -1.09 0.11 19.31
N PHE A 144 -0.63 -0.94 19.99
CA PHE A 144 0.50 -1.74 19.54
C PHE A 144 0.09 -3.20 19.36
N VAL A 145 0.09 -3.66 18.11
CA VAL A 145 -0.19 -5.04 17.75
C VAL A 145 1.14 -5.79 17.67
N SER A 146 1.63 -6.27 18.80
CA SER A 146 2.96 -6.90 18.91
C SER A 146 2.99 -8.39 18.58
N SER A 147 1.85 -9.09 18.67
CA SER A 147 1.74 -10.54 18.49
C SER A 147 1.52 -10.98 17.04
N ALA A 148 1.29 -10.03 16.12
CA ALA A 148 1.13 -10.34 14.70
C ALA A 148 2.46 -10.75 14.06
N LYS A 149 2.40 -11.47 12.93
CA LYS A 149 3.59 -11.86 12.14
C LYS A 149 4.48 -10.65 11.79
N VAL A 150 3.86 -9.51 11.53
CA VAL A 150 4.53 -8.21 11.39
C VAL A 150 3.98 -7.32 12.49
N PRO A 151 4.76 -7.02 13.53
CA PRO A 151 4.34 -6.09 14.57
C PRO A 151 4.11 -4.69 14.00
N ILE A 152 3.04 -4.04 14.43
CA ILE A 152 2.64 -2.71 13.94
C ILE A 152 2.11 -1.84 15.07
N ILE A 153 2.46 -0.56 15.03
CA ILE A 153 1.83 0.48 15.84
C ILE A 153 0.73 1.10 14.98
N LYS A 154 -0.50 1.13 15.48
CA LYS A 154 -1.62 1.79 14.81
C LYS A 154 -2.02 3.04 15.59
N PHE A 155 -2.26 4.12 14.88
CA PHE A 155 -2.83 5.34 15.46
C PHE A 155 -3.57 6.14 14.40
N LYS A 156 -4.21 7.23 14.81
CA LYS A 156 -4.81 8.21 13.91
C LYS A 156 -4.21 9.58 14.14
N MET A 157 -3.78 10.25 13.06
CA MET A 157 -3.37 11.65 13.05
C MET A 157 -4.48 12.49 12.42
N ASN A 158 -5.15 13.34 13.22
CA ASN A 158 -6.33 14.10 12.79
C ASN A 158 -7.39 13.24 12.07
N GLY A 159 -7.62 12.02 12.57
CA GLY A 159 -8.59 11.08 12.02
C GLY A 159 -8.07 10.17 10.90
N ILE A 160 -6.92 10.46 10.29
CA ILE A 160 -6.29 9.61 9.26
C ILE A 160 -5.53 8.48 9.94
N ALA A 161 -5.85 7.23 9.58
CA ALA A 161 -5.17 6.05 10.11
C ALA A 161 -3.72 5.98 9.63
N VAL A 162 -2.81 5.59 10.53
CA VAL A 162 -1.39 5.38 10.28
C VAL A 162 -1.00 4.04 10.89
N ASP A 163 -0.43 3.18 10.06
CA ASP A 163 0.11 1.87 10.45
C ASP A 163 1.64 1.91 10.28
N LEU A 164 2.36 1.82 11.41
CA LEU A 164 3.81 1.92 11.46
C LEU A 164 4.43 0.56 11.79
N SER A 165 5.19 0.02 10.84
CA SER A 165 5.96 -1.22 10.95
C SER A 165 7.46 -0.91 11.02
N ALA A 166 8.30 -1.90 11.35
CA ALA A 166 9.75 -1.76 11.34
C ALA A 166 10.45 -2.99 10.77
N ILE A 167 11.59 -2.79 10.13
CA ILE A 167 12.42 -3.85 9.57
C ILE A 167 13.90 -3.45 9.55
N PHE A 168 14.80 -4.38 9.83
CA PHE A 168 16.23 -4.22 9.52
C PHE A 168 16.47 -4.55 8.06
N CYS A 169 16.94 -3.57 7.29
CA CYS A 169 17.16 -3.76 5.87
C CYS A 169 18.29 -2.86 5.35
N THR A 170 19.15 -3.42 4.50
CA THR A 170 20.17 -2.70 3.74
C THR A 170 19.72 -2.32 2.34
N SER A 171 18.56 -2.85 1.90
CA SER A 171 17.90 -2.56 0.64
C SER A 171 16.41 -2.27 0.88
N PRO A 172 15.71 -1.66 -0.08
CA PRO A 172 14.29 -1.36 0.10
C PRO A 172 13.42 -2.57 0.47
N PRO A 173 12.46 -2.40 1.39
CA PRO A 173 11.51 -3.45 1.74
C PRO A 173 10.71 -3.92 0.52
N ARG A 174 10.37 -5.21 0.51
CA ARG A 174 9.55 -5.83 -0.54
C ARG A 174 8.18 -5.15 -0.72
N THR A 175 7.67 -4.51 0.33
CA THR A 175 6.42 -3.73 0.29
C THR A 175 6.50 -2.52 -0.63
N CYS A 176 7.68 -1.91 -0.79
CA CYS A 176 7.89 -0.80 -1.72
C CYS A 176 7.82 -1.30 -3.17
N VAL A 177 8.48 -2.43 -3.47
CA VAL A 177 8.42 -3.10 -4.78
C VAL A 177 6.99 -3.50 -5.13
N ALA A 178 6.24 -4.01 -4.15
CA ALA A 178 4.85 -4.40 -4.33
C ALA A 178 3.95 -3.19 -4.65
N ALA A 179 4.17 -2.06 -4.00
CA ALA A 179 3.43 -0.82 -4.29
C ALA A 179 3.75 -0.29 -5.70
N LYS A 180 5.03 -0.26 -6.08
CA LYS A 180 5.48 0.10 -7.43
C LYS A 180 4.86 -0.81 -8.50
N PHE A 181 4.83 -2.12 -8.25
CA PHE A 181 4.20 -3.10 -9.14
C PHE A 181 2.70 -2.84 -9.33
N ILE A 182 1.97 -2.53 -8.26
CA ILE A 182 0.54 -2.19 -8.36
C ILE A 182 0.36 -0.87 -9.11
N ASN A 183 1.16 0.14 -8.83
CA ASN A 183 1.09 1.43 -9.51
C ASN A 183 1.31 1.31 -11.02
N ALA A 184 2.22 0.42 -11.42
CA ALA A 184 2.46 0.10 -12.82
C ALA A 184 1.19 -0.40 -13.52
N TYR A 185 0.37 -1.26 -12.91
CA TYR A 185 -0.93 -1.66 -13.48
C TYR A 185 -1.95 -0.51 -13.52
N CYS A 186 -1.91 0.40 -12.54
CA CYS A 186 -2.77 1.57 -12.57
C CYS A 186 -2.52 2.45 -13.80
N GLN A 187 -1.27 2.53 -14.25
CA GLN A 187 -0.89 3.33 -15.40
C GLN A 187 -1.27 2.72 -16.74
N LEU A 188 -1.49 1.40 -16.78
CA LEU A 188 -1.93 0.72 -18.01
C LEU A 188 -3.38 1.08 -18.36
N ASP A 189 -4.27 1.18 -17.38
CA ASP A 189 -5.66 1.44 -17.71
C ASP A 189 -6.42 2.03 -16.51
N ASP A 190 -7.03 3.21 -16.70
CA ASP A 190 -7.85 3.85 -15.67
C ASP A 190 -8.97 2.93 -15.15
N ARG A 191 -9.47 2.01 -15.99
CA ARG A 191 -10.49 1.02 -15.60
C ARG A 191 -9.97 0.06 -14.53
N PHE A 192 -8.66 -0.21 -14.49
CA PHE A 192 -8.06 -1.00 -13.42
C PHE A 192 -8.22 -0.29 -12.07
N VAL A 193 -7.89 1.01 -12.02
CA VAL A 193 -8.04 1.83 -10.80
C VAL A 193 -9.49 1.86 -10.33
N ILE A 194 -10.43 2.07 -11.26
CA ILE A 194 -11.87 2.05 -10.99
C ILE A 194 -12.30 0.71 -10.39
N LEU A 195 -11.91 -0.41 -11.00
CA LEU A 195 -12.27 -1.76 -10.54
C LEU A 195 -11.67 -2.09 -9.17
N VAL A 196 -10.37 -1.81 -8.95
CA VAL A 196 -9.72 -2.03 -7.66
C VAL A 196 -10.42 -1.22 -6.56
N THR A 197 -10.75 0.04 -6.85
CA THR A 197 -11.41 0.94 -5.89
C THR A 197 -12.80 0.42 -5.51
N PHE A 198 -13.58 -0.01 -6.49
CA PHE A 198 -14.90 -0.59 -6.28
C PHE A 198 -14.83 -1.89 -5.48
N ILE A 199 -14.04 -2.87 -5.93
CA ILE A 199 -13.96 -4.20 -5.31
C ILE A 199 -13.44 -4.11 -3.86
N LYS A 200 -12.44 -3.26 -3.59
CA LYS A 200 -11.95 -3.01 -2.22
C LYS A 200 -13.03 -2.44 -1.31
N THR A 201 -13.86 -1.53 -1.83
CA THR A 201 -14.88 -0.88 -1.01
C THR A 201 -16.08 -1.79 -0.80
N TRP A 202 -16.50 -2.49 -1.85
CA TRP A 202 -17.56 -3.49 -1.77
C TRP A 202 -17.21 -4.60 -0.79
N LEU A 203 -16.00 -5.19 -0.87
CA LEU A 203 -15.60 -6.22 0.09
C LEU A 203 -15.62 -5.71 1.55
N ARG A 204 -15.20 -4.46 1.77
CA ARG A 204 -15.26 -3.83 3.09
C ARG A 204 -16.70 -3.60 3.58
N SER A 205 -17.68 -3.43 2.68
CA SER A 205 -19.08 -3.22 3.05
C SER A 205 -19.82 -4.52 3.39
N GLU A 206 -19.40 -5.66 2.84
CA GLU A 206 -20.05 -6.96 3.08
C GLU A 206 -19.68 -7.61 4.43
N GLY A 207 -18.64 -7.13 5.13
CA GLY A 207 -18.14 -7.74 6.36
C GLY A 207 -18.76 -7.17 7.65
N ASP A 208 -18.98 -8.05 8.65
CA ASP A 208 -19.36 -7.65 10.01
C ASP A 208 -18.25 -6.77 10.62
N PRO A 209 -18.56 -5.57 11.13
CA PRO A 209 -17.59 -4.72 11.83
C PRO A 209 -16.82 -5.39 12.97
N ASN A 210 -17.37 -6.45 13.55
CA ASN A 210 -16.77 -7.21 14.65
C ASN A 210 -15.98 -8.44 14.18
N ASP A 211 -15.98 -8.77 12.89
CA ASP A 211 -15.26 -9.92 12.37
C ASP A 211 -13.79 -9.57 12.05
N HIS A 212 -12.88 -10.21 12.78
CA HIS A 212 -11.45 -10.19 12.52
C HIS A 212 -11.04 -10.67 11.11
N LEU A 213 -11.88 -11.45 10.42
CA LEU A 213 -11.66 -11.87 9.03
C LEU A 213 -12.20 -10.89 8.00
N ARG A 214 -12.84 -9.79 8.43
CA ARG A 214 -13.32 -8.72 7.52
C ARG A 214 -12.22 -8.15 6.62
N GLU A 215 -10.98 -8.14 7.10
CA GLU A 215 -9.81 -7.68 6.33
C GLU A 215 -9.11 -8.81 5.56
N PHE A 216 -9.70 -10.01 5.50
CA PHE A 216 -9.17 -11.15 4.74
C PHE A 216 -10.08 -11.51 3.54
N PRO A 217 -9.54 -11.57 2.31
CA PRO A 217 -8.17 -11.19 1.94
C PRO A 217 -7.95 -9.68 2.08
N ASN A 218 -6.73 -9.28 2.44
CA ASN A 218 -6.40 -7.86 2.57
C ASN A 218 -6.40 -7.15 1.21
N SER A 219 -6.39 -5.82 1.24
CA SER A 219 -6.47 -4.96 0.04
C SER A 219 -5.40 -5.30 -1.00
N TYR A 220 -4.20 -5.66 -0.56
CA TYR A 220 -3.10 -6.09 -1.41
C TYR A 220 -3.43 -7.42 -2.10
N ALA A 221 -3.81 -8.45 -1.34
CA ALA A 221 -4.14 -9.77 -1.87
C ALA A 221 -5.31 -9.70 -2.86
N LEU A 222 -6.33 -8.90 -2.58
CA LEU A 222 -7.45 -8.65 -3.49
C LEU A 222 -7.01 -8.00 -4.80
N THR A 223 -6.10 -7.02 -4.72
CA THR A 223 -5.54 -6.35 -5.91
C THR A 223 -4.73 -7.32 -6.77
N ILE A 224 -3.90 -8.17 -6.15
CA ILE A 224 -3.15 -9.22 -6.86
C ILE A 224 -4.09 -10.24 -7.50
N LEU A 225 -5.19 -10.60 -6.83
CA LEU A 225 -6.17 -11.54 -7.35
C LEU A 225 -6.90 -10.97 -8.58
N LEU A 226 -7.21 -9.67 -8.58
CA LEU A 226 -7.74 -8.97 -9.75
C LEU A 226 -6.71 -8.95 -10.90
N ILE A 227 -5.45 -8.56 -10.63
CA ILE A 227 -4.37 -8.59 -11.63
C ILE A 227 -4.27 -9.98 -12.25
N HIS A 228 -4.27 -11.02 -11.42
CA HIS A 228 -4.20 -12.40 -11.89
C HIS A 228 -5.38 -12.77 -12.78
N ALA A 229 -6.62 -12.41 -12.40
CA ALA A 229 -7.80 -12.66 -13.20
C ALA A 229 -7.73 -11.95 -14.57
N LEU A 230 -7.32 -10.68 -14.59
CA LEU A 230 -7.17 -9.90 -15.81
C LEU A 230 -6.08 -10.47 -16.72
N GLN A 231 -4.95 -10.92 -16.17
CA GLN A 231 -3.89 -11.64 -16.91
C GLN A 231 -4.39 -12.96 -17.50
N TRP A 232 -5.19 -13.70 -16.75
CA TRP A 232 -5.74 -14.98 -17.20
C TRP A 232 -6.64 -14.81 -18.42
N TYR A 233 -7.45 -13.74 -18.45
CA TYR A 233 -8.25 -13.33 -19.61
C TYR A 233 -7.45 -12.62 -20.72
N GLY A 234 -6.17 -12.33 -20.52
CA GLY A 234 -5.35 -11.59 -21.48
C GLY A 234 -5.74 -10.11 -21.64
N ILE A 235 -6.35 -9.51 -20.61
CA ILE A 235 -6.76 -8.10 -20.60
C ILE A 235 -5.58 -7.19 -20.25
N VAL A 236 -4.69 -7.66 -19.37
CA VAL A 236 -3.44 -6.98 -18.97
C VAL A 236 -2.29 -7.98 -19.08
N PRO A 237 -1.03 -7.54 -19.24
CA PRO A 237 0.08 -8.44 -19.43
C PRO A 237 0.57 -8.96 -18.09
N ASN A 238 1.55 -9.86 -18.14
CA ASN A 238 2.33 -10.21 -16.97
C ASN A 238 3.56 -9.32 -16.83
N LEU A 239 3.42 -8.19 -16.13
CA LEU A 239 4.52 -7.24 -15.90
C LEU A 239 5.72 -7.86 -15.15
N TYR A 240 5.49 -8.85 -14.28
CA TYR A 240 6.59 -9.53 -13.59
C TYR A 240 7.46 -10.35 -14.56
N LYS A 241 6.86 -10.86 -15.65
CA LYS A 241 7.54 -11.58 -16.72
C LYS A 241 8.18 -10.63 -17.72
N SER A 242 7.46 -9.62 -18.20
CA SER A 242 7.98 -8.69 -19.23
C SER A 242 9.01 -7.70 -18.67
N HIS A 243 8.86 -7.26 -17.42
CA HIS A 243 9.70 -6.25 -16.79
C HIS A 243 10.33 -6.77 -15.49
N ASN A 244 10.94 -7.96 -15.56
CA ASN A 244 11.48 -8.65 -14.39
C ASN A 244 12.54 -7.83 -13.63
N GLU A 245 13.33 -7.02 -14.33
CA GLU A 245 14.32 -6.13 -13.70
C GLU A 245 13.69 -5.12 -12.75
N MET A 246 12.49 -4.62 -13.07
CA MET A 246 11.81 -3.59 -12.27
C MET A 246 11.02 -4.17 -11.09
N PHE A 247 10.39 -5.33 -11.28
CA PHE A 247 9.39 -5.84 -10.34
C PHE A 247 9.82 -7.10 -9.58
N ASN A 248 11.04 -7.60 -9.81
CA ASN A 248 11.60 -8.69 -9.01
C ASN A 248 12.31 -8.14 -7.76
N PRO A 249 11.83 -8.42 -6.54
CA PRO A 249 12.45 -7.91 -5.32
C PRO A 249 13.90 -8.34 -5.12
N GLN A 250 14.36 -9.42 -5.78
CA GLN A 250 15.75 -9.88 -5.72
C GLN A 250 16.70 -9.02 -6.57
N LYS A 251 16.16 -8.21 -7.49
CA LYS A 251 16.94 -7.37 -8.41
C LYS A 251 17.06 -5.92 -7.97
N VAL A 252 16.30 -5.53 -6.94
CA VAL A 252 16.35 -4.20 -6.32
C VAL A 252 17.67 -4.02 -5.58
N LYS A 253 18.41 -2.95 -5.93
CA LYS A 253 19.73 -2.63 -5.37
C LYS A 253 19.74 -1.32 -4.60
N SER A 254 18.83 -0.40 -4.94
CA SER A 254 18.81 0.96 -4.43
C SER A 254 17.38 1.44 -4.18
N TRP A 255 17.25 2.58 -3.50
CA TRP A 255 15.97 3.22 -3.26
C TRP A 255 15.34 3.81 -4.53
N ASP A 256 16.14 4.19 -5.50
CA ASP A 256 15.68 4.70 -6.79
C ASP A 256 14.94 3.60 -7.58
N ASP A 257 15.31 2.33 -7.37
CA ASP A 257 14.65 1.19 -8.01
C ASP A 257 13.19 1.01 -7.54
N VAL A 258 12.83 1.51 -6.37
CA VAL A 258 11.49 1.36 -5.78
C VAL A 258 10.70 2.66 -5.69
N ASP A 259 11.25 3.76 -6.19
CA ASP A 259 10.50 5.00 -6.27
C ASP A 259 9.31 4.81 -7.21
N VAL A 260 8.16 5.32 -6.77
CA VAL A 260 6.89 5.16 -7.49
C VAL A 260 6.70 6.40 -8.33
N GLY A 261 6.94 6.24 -9.63
CA GLY A 261 6.90 7.32 -10.61
C GLY A 261 5.87 7.05 -11.69
N HIS A 262 6.13 7.59 -12.89
CA HIS A 262 5.51 7.11 -14.11
C HIS A 262 6.40 6.02 -14.70
N GLU A 263 6.03 4.76 -14.49
CA GLU A 263 6.72 3.60 -15.05
C GLU A 263 6.46 3.46 -16.56
N PHE A 264 5.31 3.93 -17.02
CA PHE A 264 4.91 3.90 -18.43
C PHE A 264 4.45 5.29 -18.91
N THR A 265 4.78 5.61 -20.16
CA THR A 265 4.46 6.89 -20.82
C THR A 265 3.06 6.91 -21.43
N HIS A 266 2.55 5.77 -21.87
CA HIS A 266 1.20 5.62 -22.41
C HIS A 266 0.45 4.44 -21.79
N PRO A 267 -0.89 4.52 -21.67
CA PRO A 267 -1.71 3.44 -21.09
C PRO A 267 -1.54 2.08 -21.79
N LEU A 268 -0.99 2.02 -23.01
CA LEU A 268 -0.82 0.77 -23.74
C LEU A 268 0.58 0.64 -24.36
N ASP A 269 1.62 1.14 -23.68
CA ASP A 269 3.03 1.03 -24.13
C ASP A 269 3.59 -0.41 -24.19
N GLU A 270 2.72 -1.42 -24.14
CA GLU A 270 3.07 -2.84 -24.11
C GLU A 270 3.32 -3.47 -25.48
N ASN A 271 3.28 -2.68 -26.56
CA ASN A 271 3.58 -3.14 -27.91
C ASN A 271 4.95 -2.63 -28.45
N SER A 272 5.91 -2.35 -27.58
CA SER A 272 7.33 -2.23 -27.95
C SER A 272 8.13 -3.45 -27.50
#